data_AF-A0A952EYK9-F1
#
_entry.id   AF-A0A952EYK9-F1
#
_cell.length_a   1.000
_cell.length_b   1.000
_cell.length_c   1.000
_cell.angle_alpha   90.00
_cell.angle_beta   90.00
_cell.angle_gamma   90.00
#
_symmetry.space_group_name_H-M   'P 1'
#
loop_
_entity.id
_entity.type
_entity.pdbx_description
1 polymer ?
#
loop_
_entity_poly.entity_id
_entity_poly.type
_entity_poly.pdbx_seq_one_letter_code
_entity_poly.pdbx_strand_id
1 'polypeptide(L)' 'MLARNAESLYWIGRYVERADDTARILDVTVHQLLEDSSVDPDQASRTLLKVLGIESPKQQLDVWS' A
#
# COMPACT_ATOMS: atom_id res chain seq x y z
N MET A 1 -25.89 11.81 -21.53
CA MET A 1 -24.81 10.79 -21.71
C MET A 1 -23.43 11.32 -21.34
N LEU A 2 -23.03 12.55 -21.71
CA LEU A 2 -21.73 13.13 -21.34
C LEU A 2 -21.50 13.26 -19.83
N ALA A 3 -22.53 13.64 -19.05
CA ALA A 3 -22.41 13.79 -17.59
C ALA A 3 -21.97 12.50 -16.88
N ARG A 4 -22.50 11.34 -17.29
CA ARG A 4 -22.10 10.04 -16.74
C ARG A 4 -20.67 9.66 -17.12
N ASN A 5 -20.24 9.98 -18.34
CA ASN A 5 -18.86 9.75 -18.77
C ASN A 5 -17.89 10.64 -17.99
N ALA A 6 -18.24 11.91 -17.77
CA ALA A 6 -17.45 12.83 -16.95
C ALA A 6 -17.34 12.36 -15.49
N GLU A 7 -18.45 11.89 -14.90
CA GLU A 7 -18.45 11.29 -13.57
C GLU A 7 -17.57 10.04 -13.49
N SER A 8 -17.64 9.17 -14.51
CA SER A 8 -16.81 7.97 -14.57
C SER A 8 -15.32 8.30 -14.65
N LEU A 9 -14.95 9.28 -15.49
CA LEU A 9 -13.57 9.75 -15.61
C LEU A 9 -13.06 10.40 -14.31
N TYR A 10 -13.91 11.15 -13.62
CA TYR A 10 -13.58 11.72 -12.32
C TYR A 10 -13.22 10.63 -11.30
N TRP A 11 -14.08 9.61 -11.15
CA TRP A 11 -13.81 8.51 -10.23
C TRP A 11 -12.58 7.69 -10.62
N ILE A 12 -12.39 7.41 -11.91
CA ILE A 12 -11.18 6.73 -12.40
C ILE A 12 -9.93 7.51 -12.00
N GLY A 13 -9.90 8.83 -12.22
CA GLY A 13 -8.76 9.67 -11.82
C GLY A 13 -8.45 9.55 -10.33
N ARG A 14 -9.48 9.66 -9.47
CA ARG A 14 -9.31 9.53 -8.01
C ARG A 14 -8.82 8.15 -7.58
N TYR A 15 -9.26 7.08 -8.24
CA TYR A 15 -8.78 5.73 -7.96
C TYR A 15 -7.33 5.53 -8.43
N VAL A 16 -6.95 6.11 -9.57
CA VAL A 16 -5.56 6.08 -10.07
C VAL A 16 -4.63 6.85 -9.13
N GLU A 17 -5.01 8.06 -8.68
CA GLU A 17 -4.25 8.83 -7.69
C GLU A 17 -4.03 8.00 -6.41
N ARG A 18 -5.10 7.41 -5.86
CA ARG A 18 -5.02 6.58 -4.65
C ARG A 18 -4.16 5.32 -4.83
N ALA A 19 -4.20 4.73 -6.02
CA ALA A 19 -3.38 3.56 -6.36
C ALA A 19 -1.88 3.95 -6.45
N ASP A 20 -1.56 5.09 -7.06
CA ASP A 20 -0.19 5.62 -7.12
C ASP A 20 0.35 5.93 -5.73
N ASP A 21 -0.43 6.61 -4.89
CA ASP A 21 -0.04 6.90 -3.50
C ASP A 21 0.26 5.61 -2.72
N THR A 22 -0.59 4.58 -2.87
CA THR A 22 -0.38 3.28 -2.23
C THR A 22 0.88 2.59 -2.74
N ALA A 23 1.12 2.64 -4.05
CA ALA A 23 2.30 2.04 -4.68
C ALA A 23 3.59 2.72 -4.20
N ARG A 24 3.61 4.06 -4.08
CA ARG A 24 4.78 4.81 -3.59
C ARG A 24 5.13 4.48 -2.14
N ILE A 25 4.14 4.30 -1.26
CA ILE A 25 4.39 3.90 0.13
C ILE A 25 4.96 2.48 0.19
N LEU A 26 4.40 1.56 -0.59
CA LEU A 26 4.91 0.19 -0.70
C LEU A 26 6.35 0.17 -1.22
N ASP A 27 6.64 0.94 -2.27
CA ASP A 27 7.95 1.01 -2.92
C ASP A 27 9.05 1.43 -1.95
N VAL A 28 8.84 2.49 -1.16
CA VAL A 28 9.79 2.94 -0.14
C VAL A 28 10.00 1.87 0.93
N THR A 29 8.93 1.21 1.38
CA THR A 29 9.01 0.17 2.41
C THR A 29 9.83 -1.02 1.92
N VAL A 30 9.60 -1.44 0.67
CA VAL A 30 10.35 -2.55 0.04
C VAL A 30 11.81 -2.17 -0.15
N HIS A 31 12.12 -0.97 -0.65
CA HIS A 31 13.50 -0.50 -0.79
C HIS A 31 14.22 -0.50 0.56
N GLN A 32 13.59 0.03 1.61
CA GLN A 32 14.18 0.03 2.95
C GLN A 32 14.50 -1.38 3.46
N LEU A 33 13.60 -2.34 3.26
CA LEU A 33 13.81 -3.74 3.66
C LEU A 33 14.92 -4.44 2.88
N LEU A 34 15.15 -4.05 1.63
CA LEU A 34 16.21 -4.61 0.79
C LEU A 34 17.58 -4.00 1.09
N GLU A 35 17.63 -2.73 1.48
CA GLU A 35 18.88 -1.99 1.71
C GLU A 35 19.44 -2.17 3.12
N ASP A 36 18.58 -2.38 4.12
CA ASP A 36 18.97 -2.48 5.53
C ASP A 36 18.48 -3.80 6.17
N SER A 37 19.41 -4.74 6.36
CA SER A 37 19.14 -6.04 6.96
C SER A 37 18.87 -5.99 8.47
N SER A 38 19.06 -4.85 9.12
CA SER A 38 18.68 -4.66 10.52
C SER A 38 17.19 -4.38 10.71
N VAL A 39 16.47 -4.04 9.64
CA VAL A 39 15.03 -3.78 9.66
C VAL A 39 14.28 -5.10 9.77
N ASP A 40 13.43 -5.21 10.80
CA ASP A 40 12.53 -6.36 10.98
C ASP A 40 11.39 -6.33 9.95
N PRO A 41 11.32 -7.31 9.01
CA PRO A 41 10.30 -7.36 7.97
C PRO A 41 8.88 -7.50 8.50
N ASP A 42 8.66 -8.21 9.61
CA ASP A 42 7.33 -8.38 10.20
C ASP A 42 6.85 -7.02 10.73
N GLN A 43 7.66 -6.35 11.54
CA GLN A 43 7.32 -5.04 12.09
C GLN A 43 7.12 -3.96 11.02
N ALA A 44 7.95 -3.95 9.96
CA ALA A 44 7.80 -3.04 8.83
C ALA A 44 6.47 -3.27 8.11
N SER A 45 6.13 -4.55 7.82
CA SER A 45 4.88 -4.93 7.17
C SER A 45 3.66 -4.55 8.00
N ARG A 46 3.70 -4.74 9.33
CA ARG A 46 2.63 -4.31 10.24
C ARG A 46 2.42 -2.80 10.23
N THR A 47 3.51 -2.05 10.18
CA THR A 47 3.48 -0.59 10.15
C THR A 47 2.88 -0.11 8.83
N LEU A 48 3.28 -0.70 7.71
CA LEU A 48 2.71 -0.44 6.39
C LEU A 48 1.20 -0.71 6.36
N LEU A 49 0.74 -1.85 6.87
CA LEU A 49 -0.69 -2.18 6.93
C LEU A 49 -1.47 -1.13 7.74
N LYS A 50 -0.94 -0.71 8.89
CA LYS A 50 -1.57 0.35 9.70
C LYS A 50 -1.64 1.68 8.96
N VAL A 51 -0.59 2.07 8.24
CA VAL A 51 -0.57 3.31 7.42
C VAL A 51 -1.62 3.25 6.32
N LEU A 52 -1.81 2.08 5.70
CA LEU A 52 -2.85 1.84 4.70
C LEU A 52 -4.27 1.70 5.28
N GLY A 53 -4.42 1.80 6.60
CA GLY A 53 -5.70 1.63 7.29
C GLY A 53 -6.19 0.18 7.32
N ILE A 54 -5.31 -0.79 7.11
CA ILE A 54 -5.59 -2.22 7.13
C ILE A 54 -5.23 -2.78 8.52
N GLU A 55 -6.15 -3.49 9.14
CA GLU A 55 -5.88 -4.16 10.42
C GLU A 55 -4.81 -5.24 10.22
N SER A 56 -3.75 -5.18 11.03
CA SER A 56 -2.66 -6.15 10.96
C SER A 56 -3.06 -7.45 11.67
N PRO A 57 -2.88 -8.63 11.03
CA PRO A 57 -3.22 -9.91 11.63
C PRO A 57 -2.34 -10.21 12.84
N LYS A 58 -2.87 -10.87 13.87
CA LYS A 58 -2.13 -11.12 15.13
C LYS A 58 -1.00 -12.15 15.01
N GLN A 59 -1.02 -12.98 13.96
CA GLN A 59 0.02 -13.98 13.68
C GLN A 59 1.22 -13.32 13.01
N GLN A 60 2.40 -13.92 13.18
CA GLN A 60 3.63 -13.51 12.49
C GLN A 60 3.42 -13.57 10.97
N LEU A 61 3.79 -12.49 10.29
CA LEU A 61 3.75 -12.37 8.83
C LEU A 61 5.03 -13.00 8.28
N ASP A 62 4.95 -14.29 7.94
CA ASP A 62 5.99 -14.97 7.19
C ASP A 62 5.59 -15.04 5.71
N VAL A 63 6.52 -14.69 4.82
CA VAL A 63 6.33 -14.71 3.37
C VAL A 63 6.20 -16.14 2.83
N TRP A 64 6.68 -17.13 3.59
CA TRP A 64 6.76 -18.54 3.17
C TRP A 64 5.88 -19.50 3.98
N SER A 65 4.98 -18.96 4.82
CA SER A 65 3.97 -19.71 5.58
C SER A 65 2.75 -20.11 4.75
#